data_AF-A0A2T7VZB0-F1
#
_entry.id   AF-A0A2T7VZB0-F1
#
_cell.length_a   1.000
_cell.length_b   1.000
_cell.length_c   1.000
_cell.angle_alpha   90.00
_cell.angle_beta   90.00
_cell.angle_gamma   90.00
#
_symmetry.space_group_name_H-M   'P 1'
#
loop_
_entity.id
_entity.type
_entity.pdbx_description
1 polymer ?
#
loop_
_entity_poly.entity_id
_entity_poly.type
_entity_poly.pdbx_seq_one_letter_code
_entity_poly.pdbx_strand_id
1 'polypeptide(L)'
;MVWAGPGTPPASQPVLPLDPAQAHAEHRFRRLVSAGRVSAQLHARVWEMVRDDAVLSKPHGSLLTRGMSADNREILGRALLYPVTVAMLEVLSDKTTVERWRSSSTKNIRAAIADDIPRVGGPADILIERVVLWLRPTRRATRPTRFASLYIPLDVVDAAAIIDVTAPYPLWVQRNPSAVAEWAWGLNDHTRNPWETRGISRNAWWACDEGHMWEASPSTRGLAMSGCPYCAGQRAWPGHTDLRTTHPDLAREWDKTRGRNAGDPNHVGANSGRRVKWRCRSGHRWEAPIRARVTKGLGCPYCDGTRAVRE
;
A
#
# COMPACT_ATOMS: atom_id res chain seq x y z
N MET A 1 12.55 -32.89 -14.37
CA MET A 1 13.14 -31.54 -14.36
C MET A 1 12.06 -30.59 -13.87
N VAL A 2 12.20 -30.06 -12.66
CA VAL A 2 11.27 -29.06 -12.10
C VAL A 2 11.83 -27.69 -12.48
N TRP A 3 11.04 -26.89 -13.18
CA TRP A 3 11.44 -25.52 -13.52
C TRP A 3 11.33 -24.63 -12.27
N ALA A 4 12.46 -24.15 -11.77
CA ALA A 4 12.56 -23.35 -10.55
C ALA A 4 12.30 -21.85 -10.77
N GLY A 5 11.67 -21.45 -11.87
CA GLY A 5 11.31 -20.04 -12.10
C GLY A 5 12.30 -19.22 -12.93
N PRO A 6 11.96 -17.94 -13.18
CA PRO A 6 12.83 -16.99 -13.87
C PRO A 6 14.05 -16.63 -13.02
N GLY A 7 15.23 -16.53 -13.65
CA GLY A 7 16.47 -16.07 -12.99
C GLY A 7 17.45 -17.18 -12.56
N THR A 8 17.06 -18.45 -12.63
CA THR A 8 17.94 -19.59 -12.34
C THR A 8 18.52 -20.20 -13.63
N PRO A 9 19.82 -20.07 -13.91
CA PRO A 9 20.43 -20.68 -15.08
C PRO A 9 20.28 -22.22 -15.02
N PRO A 10 20.13 -22.91 -16.16
CA PRO A 10 19.90 -24.36 -16.19
C PRO A 10 20.91 -25.18 -15.39
N ALA A 11 22.17 -24.75 -15.35
CA ALA A 11 23.25 -25.40 -14.59
C ALA A 11 23.12 -25.30 -13.06
N SER A 12 22.32 -24.36 -12.55
CA SER A 12 22.06 -24.16 -11.11
C SER A 12 20.81 -24.88 -10.61
N GLN A 13 19.99 -25.45 -11.51
CA GLN A 13 18.76 -26.12 -11.14
C GLN A 13 19.07 -27.56 -10.66
N PRO A 14 18.89 -27.91 -9.37
CA PRO A 14 18.99 -29.27 -8.92
C PRO A 14 17.89 -30.07 -9.62
N VAL A 15 18.29 -31.14 -10.29
CA VAL A 15 17.36 -32.13 -10.84
C VAL A 15 16.85 -32.95 -9.65
N LEU A 16 15.85 -32.44 -8.95
CA LEU A 16 15.10 -33.25 -8.01
C LEU A 16 14.32 -34.30 -8.82
N PRO A 17 14.35 -35.59 -8.44
CA PRO A 17 13.48 -36.58 -9.05
C PRO A 17 12.04 -36.12 -8.83
N LEU A 18 11.29 -35.98 -9.93
CA LEU A 18 9.88 -35.66 -9.89
C LEU A 18 9.17 -36.77 -9.14
N ASP A 19 8.82 -36.53 -7.89
CA ASP A 19 7.83 -37.37 -7.22
C ASP A 19 6.46 -37.19 -7.94
N PRO A 20 5.51 -38.09 -7.71
CA PRO A 20 4.20 -38.01 -8.36
C PRO A 20 3.47 -36.67 -8.13
N ALA A 21 3.67 -36.02 -6.98
CA ALA A 21 3.02 -34.75 -6.66
C ALA A 21 3.63 -33.59 -7.48
N GLN A 22 4.95 -33.55 -7.61
CA GLN A 22 5.63 -32.57 -8.46
C GLN A 22 5.28 -32.77 -9.94
N ALA A 23 5.21 -34.02 -10.42
CA ALA A 23 4.79 -34.32 -11.79
C ALA A 23 3.34 -33.86 -12.04
N HIS A 24 2.44 -34.10 -11.09
CA HIS A 24 1.05 -33.67 -11.21
C HIS A 24 0.91 -32.13 -11.18
N ALA A 25 1.69 -31.45 -10.32
CA ALA A 25 1.76 -29.99 -10.29
C ALA A 25 2.26 -29.41 -11.61
N GLU A 26 3.31 -29.98 -12.20
CA GLU A 26 3.83 -29.54 -13.50
C GLU A 26 2.78 -29.62 -14.62
N HIS A 27 2.03 -30.73 -14.69
CA HIS A 27 0.95 -30.87 -15.67
C HIS A 27 -0.14 -29.82 -15.45
N ARG A 28 -0.53 -29.56 -14.20
CA ARG A 28 -1.52 -28.52 -13.87
C ARG A 28 -1.03 -27.13 -14.26
N PHE A 29 0.21 -26.78 -13.91
CA PHE A 29 0.81 -25.50 -14.24
C PHE A 29 0.81 -25.24 -15.75
N ARG A 30 1.24 -26.22 -16.55
CA ARG A 30 1.22 -26.11 -18.02
C ARG A 30 -0.18 -25.85 -18.58
N ARG A 31 -1.21 -26.51 -18.05
CA ARG A 31 -2.60 -26.26 -18.44
C ARG A 31 -3.07 -24.86 -18.08
N LEU A 32 -2.70 -24.36 -16.90
CA LEU A 32 -3.05 -23.00 -16.48
C LEU A 32 -2.38 -21.95 -17.38
N VAL A 33 -1.11 -22.15 -17.72
CA VAL A 33 -0.37 -21.26 -18.63
C VAL A 33 -0.94 -21.32 -20.04
N SER A 34 -1.19 -22.51 -20.59
CA SER A 34 -1.75 -22.65 -21.95
C SER A 34 -3.16 -22.08 -22.07
N ALA A 35 -3.95 -22.13 -20.99
CA ALA A 35 -5.26 -21.50 -20.92
C ALA A 35 -5.21 -19.97 -20.66
N GLY A 36 -4.01 -19.37 -20.58
CA GLY A 36 -3.83 -17.94 -20.29
C GLY A 36 -4.27 -17.51 -18.89
N ARG A 37 -4.43 -18.47 -17.95
CA ARG A 37 -4.88 -18.21 -16.58
C ARG A 37 -3.76 -17.70 -15.67
N VAL A 38 -2.50 -18.00 -15.99
CA VAL A 38 -1.35 -17.61 -15.18
C VAL A 38 -0.39 -16.75 -15.99
N SER A 39 -0.12 -15.54 -15.49
CA SER A 39 0.93 -14.66 -15.98
C SER A 39 2.20 -14.79 -15.13
N ALA A 40 3.34 -14.32 -15.65
CA ALA A 40 4.59 -14.26 -14.90
C ALA A 40 4.45 -13.43 -13.60
N GLN A 41 3.66 -12.35 -13.66
CA GLN A 41 3.38 -11.50 -12.50
C GLN A 41 2.57 -12.24 -11.44
N LEU A 42 1.51 -12.97 -11.83
CA LEU A 42 0.73 -13.77 -10.87
C LEU A 42 1.60 -14.87 -10.26
N HIS A 43 2.40 -15.57 -11.06
CA HIS A 43 3.32 -16.59 -10.57
C HIS A 43 4.32 -16.04 -9.54
N ALA A 44 4.96 -14.91 -9.83
CA ALA A 44 5.89 -14.27 -8.90
C ALA A 44 5.22 -13.90 -7.57
N ARG A 45 4.01 -13.35 -7.63
CA ARG A 45 3.21 -12.99 -6.45
C ARG A 45 2.86 -14.20 -5.61
N VAL A 46 2.37 -15.27 -6.23
CA VAL A 46 2.01 -16.49 -5.50
C VAL A 46 3.23 -17.14 -4.87
N TRP A 47 4.37 -17.14 -5.56
CA TRP A 47 5.62 -17.63 -4.99
C TRP A 47 6.00 -16.86 -3.71
N GLU A 48 5.96 -15.53 -3.73
CA GLU A 48 6.24 -14.71 -2.55
C GLU A 48 5.28 -15.02 -1.40
N MET A 49 4.00 -15.31 -1.70
CA MET A 49 3.03 -15.70 -0.67
C MET A 49 3.36 -17.03 -0.02
N VAL A 50 3.61 -18.05 -0.84
CA VAL A 50 3.88 -19.42 -0.36
C VAL A 50 5.23 -19.52 0.34
N ARG A 51 6.26 -18.83 -0.18
CA ARG A 51 7.57 -18.78 0.46
C ARG A 51 7.47 -18.19 1.87
N ASP A 52 6.83 -17.04 2.00
CA ASP A 52 6.77 -16.33 3.28
C ASP A 52 5.88 -17.06 4.29
N ASP A 53 4.79 -17.70 3.84
CA ASP A 53 3.99 -18.60 4.66
C ASP A 53 4.83 -19.77 5.21
N ALA A 54 5.62 -20.42 4.35
CA ALA A 54 6.49 -21.53 4.76
C ALA A 54 7.58 -21.11 5.76
N VAL A 55 8.12 -19.89 5.61
CA VAL A 55 9.15 -19.35 6.50
C VAL A 55 8.55 -18.92 7.85
N LEU A 56 7.48 -18.14 7.82
CA LEU A 56 6.91 -17.51 9.01
C LEU A 56 6.10 -18.51 9.87
N SER A 57 5.55 -19.57 9.28
CA SER A 57 4.82 -20.62 10.02
C SER A 57 5.74 -21.57 10.81
N LYS A 58 7.06 -21.55 10.59
CA LYS A 58 8.04 -22.46 11.22
C LYS A 58 9.31 -21.73 11.68
N PRO A 59 9.24 -20.90 12.73
CA PRO A 59 10.34 -20.04 13.16
C PRO A 59 11.61 -20.77 13.67
N HIS A 60 11.54 -22.08 13.98
CA HIS A 60 12.64 -22.82 14.60
C HIS A 60 13.17 -24.04 13.81
N GLY A 61 12.82 -24.24 12.55
CA GLY A 61 13.26 -25.46 11.87
C GLY A 61 13.18 -25.49 10.36
N SER A 62 14.30 -25.21 9.71
CA SER A 62 14.78 -26.11 8.66
C SER A 62 16.28 -26.33 8.86
N LEU A 63 16.62 -27.44 9.52
CA LEU A 63 18.00 -27.96 9.61
C LEU A 63 18.61 -28.22 8.22
N LEU A 64 17.79 -28.25 7.16
CA LEU A 64 18.18 -28.56 5.78
C LEU A 64 18.88 -27.41 5.04
N THR A 65 18.86 -26.19 5.59
CA THR A 65 19.42 -25.01 4.91
C THR A 65 20.68 -24.44 5.56
N ARG A 66 21.18 -25.09 6.62
CA ARG A 66 22.35 -24.63 7.37
C ARG A 66 23.62 -24.80 6.51
N GLY A 67 24.31 -23.70 6.21
CA GLY A 67 25.52 -23.69 5.38
C GLY A 67 25.31 -23.59 3.87
N MET A 68 24.06 -23.40 3.40
CA MET A 68 23.77 -23.19 1.98
C MET A 68 23.81 -21.71 1.57
N SER A 69 24.22 -21.43 0.33
CA SER A 69 24.10 -20.09 -0.27
C SER A 69 22.64 -19.63 -0.36
N ALA A 70 22.40 -18.32 -0.48
CA ALA A 70 21.04 -17.78 -0.64
C ALA A 70 20.34 -18.36 -1.89
N ASP A 71 21.06 -18.47 -3.01
CA ASP A 71 20.53 -19.00 -4.27
C ASP A 71 20.12 -20.47 -4.13
N ASN A 72 20.95 -21.29 -3.49
CA ASN A 72 20.63 -22.71 -3.29
C ASN A 72 19.42 -22.90 -2.36
N ARG A 73 19.24 -22.03 -1.35
CA ARG A 73 18.05 -22.04 -0.49
C ARG A 73 16.79 -21.66 -1.25
N GLU A 74 16.86 -20.62 -2.09
CA GLU A 74 15.73 -20.19 -2.94
C GLU A 74 15.32 -21.33 -3.88
N ILE A 75 16.28 -21.95 -4.55
CA ILE A 75 16.05 -23.03 -5.50
C ILE A 75 15.40 -24.25 -4.85
N LEU A 76 15.94 -24.73 -3.72
CA LEU A 76 15.34 -25.84 -2.98
C LEU A 76 13.95 -25.48 -2.45
N GLY A 77 13.79 -24.27 -1.91
CA GLY A 77 12.49 -23.79 -1.44
C GLY A 77 11.45 -23.85 -2.55
N ARG A 78 11.77 -23.35 -3.75
CA ARG A 78 10.87 -23.40 -4.91
C ARG A 78 10.48 -24.81 -5.29
N ALA A 79 11.43 -25.73 -5.34
CA ALA A 79 11.13 -27.10 -5.72
C ALA A 79 10.27 -27.83 -4.67
N LEU A 80 10.57 -27.64 -3.38
CA LEU A 80 9.79 -28.23 -2.29
C LEU A 80 8.37 -27.68 -2.22
N LEU A 81 8.20 -26.39 -2.47
CA LEU A 81 6.91 -25.69 -2.38
C LEU A 81 6.18 -25.60 -3.74
N TYR A 82 6.73 -26.20 -4.80
CA TYR A 82 6.16 -26.13 -6.15
C TYR A 82 4.71 -26.63 -6.22
N PRO A 83 4.36 -27.81 -5.65
CA PRO A 83 2.98 -28.29 -5.69
C PRO A 83 1.98 -27.33 -5.03
N VAL A 84 2.37 -26.73 -3.91
CA VAL A 84 1.56 -25.73 -3.17
C VAL A 84 1.42 -24.45 -3.97
N THR A 85 2.52 -23.99 -4.58
CA THR A 85 2.53 -22.81 -5.47
C THR A 85 1.57 -22.98 -6.63
N VAL A 86 1.58 -24.15 -7.30
CA VAL A 86 0.66 -24.43 -8.40
C VAL A 86 -0.79 -24.52 -7.93
N ALA A 87 -1.05 -25.13 -6.78
CA ALA A 87 -2.40 -25.19 -6.21
C ALA A 87 -2.92 -23.78 -5.87
N MET A 88 -2.08 -22.90 -5.30
CA MET A 88 -2.43 -21.51 -5.07
C MET A 88 -2.68 -20.74 -6.38
N LEU A 89 -1.92 -21.00 -7.44
CA LEU A 89 -2.16 -20.42 -8.76
C LEU A 89 -3.49 -20.86 -9.35
N GLU A 90 -3.88 -22.11 -9.15
CA GLU A 90 -5.16 -22.65 -9.60
C GLU A 90 -6.33 -21.89 -8.94
N VAL A 91 -6.25 -21.65 -7.63
CA VAL A 91 -7.24 -20.88 -6.86
C VAL A 91 -7.27 -19.40 -7.27
N LEU A 92 -6.12 -18.71 -7.25
CA LEU A 92 -6.05 -17.28 -7.50
C LEU A 92 -6.29 -16.88 -8.96
N SER A 93 -6.15 -17.83 -9.89
CA SER A 93 -6.52 -17.62 -11.29
C SER A 93 -7.98 -17.96 -11.61
N ASP A 94 -8.74 -18.48 -10.65
CA ASP A 94 -10.16 -18.74 -10.82
C ASP A 94 -11.00 -17.49 -10.51
N LYS A 95 -11.65 -16.94 -11.55
CA LYS A 95 -12.42 -15.69 -11.43
C LYS A 95 -13.62 -15.84 -10.50
N THR A 96 -14.25 -17.02 -10.46
CA THR A 96 -15.45 -17.24 -9.66
C THR A 96 -15.14 -17.20 -8.16
N THR A 97 -14.04 -17.84 -7.77
CA THR A 97 -13.52 -17.84 -6.40
C THR A 97 -13.11 -16.43 -5.98
N VAL A 98 -12.35 -15.72 -6.80
CA VAL A 98 -11.90 -14.35 -6.50
C VAL A 98 -13.08 -13.38 -6.37
N GLU A 99 -14.11 -13.49 -7.21
CA GLU A 99 -15.30 -12.63 -7.12
C GLU A 99 -16.15 -12.93 -5.87
N ARG A 100 -16.26 -14.21 -5.49
CA ARG A 100 -16.89 -14.60 -4.22
C ARG A 100 -16.16 -13.97 -3.04
N TRP A 101 -14.83 -14.05 -3.00
CA TRP A 101 -14.05 -13.36 -1.97
C TRP A 101 -14.21 -11.84 -2.04
N ARG A 102 -14.27 -11.23 -3.23
CA ARG A 102 -14.48 -9.77 -3.38
C ARG A 102 -15.81 -9.29 -2.80
N SER A 103 -16.83 -10.14 -2.81
CA SER A 103 -18.17 -9.83 -2.30
C SER A 103 -18.41 -10.28 -0.85
N SER A 104 -17.52 -11.09 -0.26
CA SER A 104 -17.61 -11.53 1.14
C SER A 104 -17.59 -10.38 2.15
N SER A 105 -18.27 -10.58 3.28
CA SER A 105 -18.18 -9.67 4.43
C SER A 105 -16.80 -9.71 5.08
N THR A 106 -16.40 -8.62 5.75
CA THR A 106 -15.12 -8.51 6.48
C THR A 106 -14.99 -9.53 7.62
N LYS A 107 -16.12 -10.00 8.18
CA LYS A 107 -16.15 -11.04 9.21
C LYS A 107 -15.84 -12.43 8.65
N ASN A 108 -16.25 -12.71 7.41
CA ASN A 108 -16.21 -14.07 6.85
C ASN A 108 -15.08 -14.27 5.82
N ILE A 109 -14.47 -13.19 5.31
CA ILE A 109 -13.49 -13.27 4.22
C ILE A 109 -12.31 -14.21 4.54
N ARG A 110 -11.76 -14.13 5.76
CA ARG A 110 -10.62 -14.98 6.17
C ARG A 110 -10.99 -16.46 6.20
N ALA A 111 -12.17 -16.79 6.73
CA ALA A 111 -12.68 -18.16 6.73
C ALA A 111 -12.96 -18.66 5.31
N ALA A 112 -13.59 -17.83 4.47
CA ALA A 112 -13.84 -18.18 3.07
C ALA A 112 -12.55 -18.44 2.29
N ILE A 113 -11.50 -17.65 2.50
CA ILE A 113 -10.18 -17.90 1.91
C ILE A 113 -9.60 -19.21 2.45
N ALA A 114 -9.66 -19.44 3.76
CA ALA A 114 -9.14 -20.65 4.41
C ALA A 114 -9.78 -21.94 3.87
N ASP A 115 -11.06 -21.92 3.52
CA ASP A 115 -11.80 -23.07 2.98
C ASP A 115 -11.35 -23.44 1.55
N ASP A 116 -10.85 -22.47 0.79
CA ASP A 116 -10.55 -22.62 -0.63
C ASP A 116 -9.05 -22.85 -0.92
N ILE A 117 -8.16 -22.32 -0.09
CA ILE A 117 -6.70 -22.44 -0.30
C ILE A 117 -6.21 -23.87 0.03
N PRO A 118 -5.16 -24.37 -0.65
CA PRO A 118 -4.56 -25.66 -0.36
C PRO A 118 -4.11 -25.73 1.10
N ARG A 119 -4.41 -26.85 1.77
CA ARG A 119 -3.91 -27.12 3.13
C ARG A 119 -2.41 -27.41 3.07
N VAL A 120 -1.60 -26.47 3.53
CA VAL A 120 -0.16 -26.61 3.71
C VAL A 120 0.05 -26.89 5.18
N GLY A 121 0.33 -28.14 5.58
CA GLY A 121 0.24 -28.60 6.96
C GLY A 121 0.76 -27.59 8.01
N GLY A 122 -0.14 -27.13 8.89
CA GLY A 122 0.06 -26.02 9.82
C GLY A 122 -1.08 -24.99 9.72
N PRO A 123 -1.08 -23.93 10.56
CA PRO A 123 -1.96 -22.78 10.40
C PRO A 123 -1.65 -22.03 9.11
N ALA A 124 -2.67 -21.58 8.37
CA ALA A 124 -2.53 -20.87 7.09
C ALA A 124 -2.71 -19.34 7.23
N ASP A 125 -2.57 -18.80 8.45
CA ASP A 125 -2.91 -17.41 8.77
C ASP A 125 -2.11 -16.41 7.93
N ILE A 126 -0.82 -16.69 7.70
CA ILE A 126 0.05 -15.84 6.88
C ILE A 126 -0.41 -15.84 5.43
N LEU A 127 -0.68 -17.01 4.85
CA LEU A 127 -1.19 -17.13 3.48
C LEU A 127 -2.54 -16.43 3.31
N ILE A 128 -3.45 -16.59 4.28
CA ILE A 128 -4.76 -15.93 4.29
C ILE A 128 -4.61 -14.41 4.26
N GLU A 129 -3.82 -13.84 5.18
CA GLU A 129 -3.59 -12.40 5.25
C GLU A 129 -2.92 -11.85 3.99
N ARG A 130 -2.04 -12.63 3.35
CA ARG A 130 -1.44 -12.25 2.07
C ARG A 130 -2.44 -12.22 0.92
N VAL A 131 -3.40 -13.14 0.89
CA VAL A 131 -4.51 -13.09 -0.06
C VAL A 131 -5.41 -11.88 0.23
N VAL A 132 -5.69 -11.56 1.49
CA VAL A 132 -6.43 -10.34 1.86
C VAL A 132 -5.71 -9.08 1.38
N LEU A 133 -4.38 -8.99 1.57
CA LEU A 133 -3.57 -7.88 1.06
C LEU A 133 -3.65 -7.76 -0.46
N TRP A 134 -3.63 -8.89 -1.18
CA TRP A 134 -3.76 -8.92 -2.64
C TRP A 134 -5.15 -8.49 -3.13
N LEU A 135 -6.23 -8.81 -2.39
CA LEU A 135 -7.60 -8.37 -2.68
C LEU A 135 -7.90 -6.92 -2.28
N ARG A 136 -7.10 -6.33 -1.38
CA ARG A 136 -7.28 -4.96 -0.86
C ARG A 136 -7.55 -3.88 -1.93
N PRO A 137 -6.98 -3.93 -3.16
CA PRO A 137 -7.26 -2.92 -4.18
C PRO A 137 -8.68 -2.95 -4.72
N THR A 138 -9.30 -4.13 -4.74
CA THR A 138 -10.63 -4.38 -5.32
C THR A 138 -11.72 -4.43 -4.26
N ARG A 139 -11.37 -4.61 -2.99
CA ARG A 139 -12.29 -4.61 -1.84
C ARG A 139 -12.31 -3.26 -1.13
N ARG A 140 -13.05 -2.30 -1.69
CA ARG A 140 -13.15 -0.93 -1.15
C ARG A 140 -14.58 -0.42 -1.06
N ALA A 141 -14.91 0.22 0.06
CA ALA A 141 -16.12 1.02 0.22
C ALA A 141 -15.90 2.44 -0.30
N THR A 142 -16.95 3.02 -0.89
CA THR A 142 -16.94 4.43 -1.29
C THR A 142 -17.53 5.26 -0.16
N ARG A 143 -16.74 6.16 0.43
CA ARG A 143 -17.22 7.18 1.36
C ARG A 143 -17.38 8.50 0.59
N PRO A 144 -18.61 8.97 0.35
CA PRO A 144 -18.81 10.24 -0.35
C PRO A 144 -18.20 11.37 0.49
N THR A 145 -17.58 12.33 -0.19
CA THR A 145 -17.11 13.56 0.44
C THR A 145 -17.63 14.75 -0.34
N ARG A 146 -17.46 15.96 0.20
CA ARG A 146 -17.77 17.20 -0.52
C ARG A 146 -16.98 17.39 -1.82
N PHE A 147 -15.84 16.70 -1.97
CA PHE A 147 -14.94 16.86 -3.12
C PHE A 147 -14.83 15.57 -3.93
N ALA A 148 -13.90 14.69 -3.56
CA ALA A 148 -13.70 13.40 -4.19
C ALA A 148 -14.01 12.30 -3.18
N SER A 149 -14.81 11.30 -3.59
CA SER A 149 -15.08 10.15 -2.73
C SER A 149 -13.78 9.46 -2.32
N LEU A 150 -13.75 8.99 -1.07
CA LEU A 150 -12.67 8.15 -0.59
C LEU A 150 -12.99 6.70 -0.87
N TYR A 151 -11.95 5.94 -1.23
CA TYR A 151 -12.03 4.51 -1.45
C TYR A 151 -11.38 3.79 -0.29
N ILE A 152 -12.19 3.49 0.73
CA ILE A 152 -11.77 2.94 2.01
C ILE A 152 -11.59 1.43 1.85
N PRO A 153 -10.40 0.87 2.10
CA PRO A 153 -10.23 -0.58 2.18
C PRO A 153 -11.23 -1.19 3.16
N LEU A 154 -11.89 -2.29 2.77
CA LEU A 154 -12.81 -2.99 3.67
C LEU A 154 -12.07 -3.73 4.79
N ASP A 155 -10.84 -4.16 4.51
CA ASP A 155 -10.06 -5.03 5.36
C ASP A 155 -8.76 -4.32 5.77
N VAL A 156 -8.52 -4.28 7.09
CA VAL A 156 -7.23 -3.90 7.67
C VAL A 156 -6.31 -5.12 7.64
N VAL A 157 -5.06 -4.90 7.25
CA VAL A 157 -4.04 -5.93 7.13
C VAL A 157 -2.89 -5.59 8.05
N ASP A 158 -2.55 -6.49 8.96
CA ASP A 158 -1.32 -6.39 9.74
C ASP A 158 -0.13 -6.86 8.89
N ALA A 159 0.40 -5.95 8.06
CA ALA A 159 1.54 -6.27 7.20
C ALA A 159 2.81 -6.64 7.99
N ALA A 160 2.93 -6.23 9.26
CA ALA A 160 4.10 -6.57 10.07
C ALA A 160 4.11 -8.06 10.48
N ALA A 161 2.94 -8.67 10.64
CA ALA A 161 2.82 -10.10 10.93
C ALA A 161 3.14 -11.01 9.73
N ILE A 162 3.01 -10.49 8.50
CA ILE A 162 3.17 -11.30 7.27
C ILE A 162 4.44 -11.01 6.49
N ILE A 163 5.31 -10.12 6.96
CA ILE A 163 6.58 -9.79 6.29
C ILE A 163 7.74 -10.42 7.04
N ASP A 164 8.49 -11.27 6.36
CA ASP A 164 9.80 -11.72 6.84
C ASP A 164 10.83 -10.60 6.65
N VAL A 165 11.16 -9.89 7.73
CA VAL A 165 12.16 -8.82 7.70
C VAL A 165 13.60 -9.32 7.46
N THR A 166 13.85 -10.62 7.57
CA THR A 166 15.15 -11.24 7.29
C THR A 166 15.34 -11.60 5.82
N ALA A 167 14.26 -11.64 5.05
CA ALA A 167 14.29 -11.80 3.60
C ALA A 167 14.96 -10.59 2.92
N PRO A 168 15.47 -10.74 1.67
CA PRO A 168 16.19 -9.70 0.95
C PRO A 168 15.24 -8.60 0.39
N TYR A 169 14.31 -8.12 1.20
CA TYR A 169 13.45 -7.00 0.87
C TYR A 169 14.20 -5.67 0.79
N PRO A 170 13.66 -4.68 0.07
CA PRO A 170 14.15 -3.31 0.16
C PRO A 170 14.13 -2.82 1.60
N LEU A 171 15.16 -2.06 1.99
CA LEU A 171 15.36 -1.61 3.36
C LEU A 171 14.16 -0.85 3.95
N TRP A 172 13.37 -0.17 3.12
CA TRP A 172 12.17 0.54 3.59
C TRP A 172 11.08 -0.41 4.09
N VAL A 173 10.95 -1.60 3.48
CA VAL A 173 10.03 -2.66 3.91
C VAL A 173 10.52 -3.25 5.22
N GLN A 174 11.82 -3.54 5.34
CA GLN A 174 12.40 -4.10 6.57
C GLN A 174 12.24 -3.14 7.76
N ARG A 175 12.43 -1.83 7.53
CA ARG A 175 12.31 -0.80 8.58
C ARG A 175 10.88 -0.47 8.96
N ASN A 176 9.96 -0.53 8.00
CA ASN A 176 8.54 -0.24 8.23
C ASN A 176 7.64 -1.23 7.45
N PRO A 177 7.51 -2.48 7.94
CA PRO A 177 6.70 -3.50 7.26
C PRO A 177 5.23 -3.09 7.10
N SER A 178 4.67 -2.39 8.09
CA SER A 178 3.28 -1.92 8.07
C SER A 178 2.98 -1.00 6.87
N ALA A 179 3.97 -0.26 6.36
CA ALA A 179 3.79 0.59 5.19
C ALA A 179 3.44 -0.19 3.91
N VAL A 180 3.75 -1.48 3.83
CA VAL A 180 3.38 -2.33 2.69
C VAL A 180 1.86 -2.47 2.54
N ALA A 181 1.13 -2.51 3.66
CA ALA A 181 -0.34 -2.50 3.63
C ALA A 181 -0.85 -1.25 2.92
N GLU A 182 -0.18 -0.10 3.12
CA GLU A 182 -0.55 1.19 2.56
C GLU A 182 -0.13 1.39 1.09
N TRP A 183 0.67 0.49 0.50
CA TRP A 183 1.01 0.58 -0.92
C TRP A 183 -0.26 0.59 -1.77
N ALA A 184 -0.40 1.56 -2.67
CA ALA A 184 -1.55 1.62 -3.58
C ALA A 184 -1.36 0.63 -4.74
N TRP A 185 -1.54 -0.66 -4.46
CA TRP A 185 -1.33 -1.78 -5.40
C TRP A 185 -2.06 -1.68 -6.74
N GLY A 186 -3.12 -0.88 -6.85
CA GLY A 186 -3.86 -0.64 -8.10
C GLY A 186 -3.48 0.65 -8.85
N LEU A 187 -2.64 1.51 -8.28
CA LEU A 187 -2.28 2.83 -8.85
C LEU A 187 -0.81 2.96 -9.23
N ASN A 188 0.05 2.19 -8.58
CA ASN A 188 1.45 2.11 -8.96
C ASN A 188 1.57 1.25 -10.22
N ASP A 189 2.19 1.81 -11.26
CA ASP A 189 2.42 1.10 -12.51
C ASP A 189 3.30 -0.16 -12.30
N HIS A 190 3.31 -1.09 -13.25
CA HIS A 190 4.04 -2.36 -13.16
C HIS A 190 5.57 -2.20 -13.09
N THR A 191 6.11 -1.01 -13.40
CA THR A 191 7.53 -0.69 -13.19
C THR A 191 7.84 -0.27 -11.75
N ARG A 192 6.81 -0.11 -10.91
CA ARG A 192 6.90 0.16 -9.48
C ARG A 192 6.45 -1.07 -8.71
N ASN A 193 7.40 -1.95 -8.47
CA ASN A 193 7.22 -3.10 -7.59
C ASN A 193 7.74 -2.76 -6.19
N PRO A 194 6.91 -2.80 -5.13
CA PRO A 194 7.36 -2.46 -3.77
C PRO A 194 8.45 -3.40 -3.24
N TRP A 195 8.65 -4.55 -3.88
CA TRP A 195 9.67 -5.52 -3.52
C TRP A 195 11.02 -5.27 -4.18
N GLU A 196 11.13 -4.32 -5.10
CA GLU A 196 12.37 -4.02 -5.80
C GLU A 196 13.14 -2.87 -5.14
N THR A 197 14.47 -3.01 -5.05
CA THR A 197 15.35 -1.96 -4.53
C THR A 197 15.48 -0.80 -5.51
N ARG A 198 15.29 -1.05 -6.81
CA ARG A 198 15.38 -0.01 -7.83
C ARG A 198 14.15 0.89 -7.76
N GLY A 199 14.37 2.21 -7.78
CA GLY A 199 13.28 3.19 -7.84
C GLY A 199 12.69 3.58 -6.48
N ILE A 200 13.28 3.14 -5.35
CA ILE A 200 12.82 3.51 -3.99
C ILE A 200 12.90 5.01 -3.67
N SER A 201 13.61 5.80 -4.49
CA SER A 201 13.69 7.26 -4.39
C SER A 201 12.61 7.98 -5.21
N ARG A 202 11.94 7.30 -6.13
CA ARG A 202 10.85 7.87 -6.93
C ARG A 202 9.56 7.84 -6.14
N ASN A 203 8.69 8.82 -6.35
CA ASN A 203 7.36 8.83 -5.71
C ASN A 203 6.54 7.61 -6.12
N ALA A 204 5.81 7.05 -5.16
CA ALA A 204 4.78 6.03 -5.33
C ALA A 204 3.48 6.52 -4.68
N TRP A 205 2.36 5.94 -5.10
CA TRP A 205 1.05 6.17 -4.52
C TRP A 205 0.83 5.27 -3.29
N TRP A 206 0.23 5.87 -2.27
CA TRP A 206 -0.11 5.23 -1.00
C TRP A 206 -1.59 5.47 -0.67
N ALA A 207 -2.20 4.53 0.05
CA ALA A 207 -3.58 4.59 0.51
C ALA A 207 -3.71 3.97 1.91
N CYS A 208 -4.05 4.79 2.91
CA CYS A 208 -4.27 4.33 4.28
C CYS A 208 -5.67 3.71 4.45
N ASP A 209 -5.92 3.15 5.63
CA ASP A 209 -7.18 2.47 5.94
C ASP A 209 -8.38 3.42 6.07
N GLU A 210 -8.15 4.73 6.21
CA GLU A 210 -9.20 5.76 6.11
C GLU A 210 -9.54 6.16 4.66
N GLY A 211 -8.87 5.55 3.68
CA GLY A 211 -9.06 5.82 2.25
C GLY A 211 -8.35 7.07 1.73
N HIS A 212 -7.55 7.76 2.55
CA HIS A 212 -6.74 8.90 2.09
C HIS A 212 -5.63 8.42 1.16
N MET A 213 -5.37 9.18 0.10
CA MET A 213 -4.32 8.90 -0.88
C MET A 213 -3.28 10.01 -0.94
N TRP A 214 -2.01 9.62 -1.06
CA TRP A 214 -0.91 10.57 -1.22
C TRP A 214 0.26 9.95 -1.98
N GLU A 215 1.14 10.82 -2.48
CA GLU A 215 2.42 10.42 -3.06
C GLU A 215 3.58 10.67 -2.08
N ALA A 216 4.50 9.71 -2.02
CA ALA A 216 5.77 9.80 -1.31
C ALA A 216 6.74 8.73 -1.87
N SER A 217 8.05 8.92 -1.74
CA SER A 217 9.00 7.87 -2.09
C SER A 217 8.98 6.73 -1.06
N PRO A 218 9.20 5.46 -1.48
CA PRO A 218 9.40 4.34 -0.56
C PRO A 218 10.48 4.59 0.49
N SER A 219 11.58 5.26 0.12
CA SER A 219 12.66 5.61 1.05
C SER A 219 12.19 6.49 2.20
N THR A 220 11.35 7.49 1.94
CA THR A 220 10.73 8.33 2.98
C THR A 220 9.76 7.52 3.83
N ARG A 221 9.03 6.60 3.20
CA ARG A 221 8.01 5.73 3.82
C ARG A 221 8.57 4.67 4.76
N GLY A 222 9.82 4.28 4.55
CA GLY A 222 10.58 3.43 5.47
C GLY A 222 10.97 4.08 6.79
N LEU A 223 10.71 5.37 6.99
CA LEU A 223 10.97 6.08 8.25
C LEU A 223 9.80 5.93 9.21
N ALA A 224 10.06 5.67 10.49
CA ALA A 224 9.05 5.36 11.51
C ALA A 224 7.94 6.42 11.67
N MET A 225 8.20 7.69 11.35
CA MET A 225 7.23 8.79 11.49
C MET A 225 6.53 9.20 10.18
N SER A 226 6.74 8.45 9.10
CA SER A 226 6.09 8.71 7.83
C SER A 226 4.75 7.95 7.79
N GLY A 227 3.71 8.53 8.37
CA GLY A 227 2.33 8.00 8.31
C GLY A 227 1.51 8.64 7.19
N CYS A 228 0.21 8.37 7.15
CA CYS A 228 -0.72 9.14 6.31
C CYS A 228 -0.69 10.61 6.74
N PRO A 229 -0.36 11.56 5.84
CA PRO A 229 -0.20 12.97 6.20
C PRO A 229 -1.52 13.64 6.59
N TYR A 230 -2.66 13.08 6.15
CA TYR A 230 -3.98 13.58 6.52
C TYR A 230 -4.38 13.11 7.92
N CYS A 231 -4.21 11.82 8.23
CA CYS A 231 -4.48 11.28 9.56
C CYS A 231 -3.58 11.91 10.63
N ALA A 232 -2.31 12.19 10.28
CA ALA A 232 -1.37 12.86 11.17
C ALA A 232 -1.57 14.39 11.26
N GLY A 233 -2.54 14.97 10.55
CA GLY A 233 -2.82 16.42 10.55
C GLY A 233 -1.73 17.28 9.88
N GLN A 234 -0.78 16.67 9.16
CA GLN A 234 0.28 17.36 8.43
C GLN A 234 -0.21 18.01 7.14
N ARG A 235 -1.27 17.46 6.54
CA ARG A 235 -1.98 18.02 5.37
C ARG A 235 -3.46 18.15 5.70
N ALA A 236 -4.09 19.20 5.18
CA ALA A 236 -5.53 19.33 5.24
C ALA A 236 -6.22 18.35 4.32
N TRP A 237 -7.31 17.77 4.81
CA TRP A 237 -8.23 16.97 4.03
C TRP A 237 -9.35 17.88 3.49
N PRO A 238 -9.43 18.10 2.17
CA PRO A 238 -10.49 18.89 1.57
C PRO A 238 -11.89 18.38 1.97
N GLY A 239 -12.72 19.28 2.45
CA GLY A 239 -14.10 19.03 2.88
C GLY A 239 -14.24 18.62 4.34
N HIS A 240 -13.15 18.51 5.09
CA HIS A 240 -13.17 18.00 6.47
C HIS A 240 -12.30 18.83 7.41
N THR A 241 -10.99 18.89 7.15
CA THR A 241 -10.02 19.57 8.02
C THR A 241 -9.37 20.78 7.37
N ASP A 242 -9.78 21.12 6.15
CA ASP A 242 -9.32 22.31 5.44
C ASP A 242 -9.87 23.61 6.04
N LEU A 243 -9.20 24.72 5.71
CA LEU A 243 -9.51 26.05 6.21
C LEU A 243 -10.89 26.51 5.75
N ARG A 244 -11.33 26.17 4.53
CA ARG A 244 -12.67 26.59 4.07
C ARG A 244 -13.79 25.87 4.79
N THR A 245 -13.59 24.60 5.12
CA THR A 245 -14.58 23.82 5.87
C THR A 245 -14.61 24.25 7.34
N THR A 246 -13.44 24.36 7.98
CA THR A 246 -13.35 24.61 9.43
C THR A 246 -13.47 26.09 9.82
N HIS A 247 -13.06 27.00 8.93
CA HIS A 247 -13.04 28.46 9.17
C HIS A 247 -13.53 29.23 7.94
N PRO A 248 -14.82 29.09 7.56
CA PRO A 248 -15.36 29.68 6.34
C PRO A 248 -15.21 31.20 6.29
N ASP A 249 -15.24 31.86 7.44
CA ASP A 249 -15.10 33.32 7.54
C ASP A 249 -13.71 33.79 7.14
N LEU A 250 -12.66 33.12 7.62
CA LEU A 250 -11.29 33.37 7.21
C LEU A 250 -11.09 33.02 5.73
N ALA A 251 -11.65 31.90 5.27
CA ALA A 251 -11.53 31.51 3.87
C ALA A 251 -12.15 32.53 2.90
N ARG A 252 -13.15 33.32 3.33
CA ARG A 252 -13.68 34.45 2.53
C ARG A 252 -12.69 35.60 2.39
N GLU A 253 -11.80 35.79 3.35
CA GLU A 253 -10.75 36.81 3.31
C GLU A 253 -9.51 36.35 2.53
N TRP A 254 -9.49 35.15 1.95
CA TRP A 254 -8.41 34.72 1.08
C TRP A 254 -8.32 35.61 -0.16
N ASP A 255 -7.15 36.19 -0.45
CA ASP A 255 -7.01 36.97 -1.68
C ASP A 255 -6.97 36.04 -2.90
N LYS A 256 -8.07 36.01 -3.64
CA LYS A 256 -8.27 35.20 -4.86
C LYS A 256 -7.70 35.84 -6.13
N THR A 257 -7.09 37.04 -6.03
CA THR A 257 -6.46 37.68 -7.18
C THR A 257 -5.38 36.75 -7.76
N ARG A 258 -5.44 36.49 -9.08
CA ARG A 258 -4.49 35.61 -9.78
C ARG A 258 -3.04 35.97 -9.43
N GLY A 259 -2.25 34.97 -9.06
CA GLY A 259 -0.83 35.13 -8.71
C GLY A 259 -0.53 35.61 -7.29
N ARG A 260 -1.52 36.00 -6.48
CA ARG A 260 -1.26 36.44 -5.09
C ARG A 260 -1.02 35.30 -4.11
N ASN A 261 -1.67 34.16 -4.34
CA ASN A 261 -1.53 32.96 -3.50
C ASN A 261 -1.32 31.74 -4.39
N ALA A 262 -0.45 30.83 -3.95
CA ALA A 262 -0.37 29.49 -4.51
C ALA A 262 -1.43 28.59 -3.84
N GLY A 263 -2.39 28.12 -4.63
CA GLY A 263 -3.50 27.29 -4.17
C GLY A 263 -4.62 28.07 -3.48
N ASP A 264 -5.45 27.34 -2.73
CA ASP A 264 -6.73 27.83 -2.24
C ASP A 264 -7.05 27.26 -0.83
N PRO A 265 -8.06 27.80 -0.11
CA PRO A 265 -8.33 27.42 1.26
C PRO A 265 -8.84 25.98 1.46
N ASN A 266 -9.13 25.22 0.40
CA ASN A 266 -9.44 23.77 0.49
C ASN A 266 -8.24 22.89 0.84
N HIS A 267 -7.03 23.37 0.55
CA HIS A 267 -5.84 22.53 0.54
C HIS A 267 -4.85 22.93 1.65
N VAL A 268 -5.33 23.69 2.63
CA VAL A 268 -4.55 24.15 3.78
C VAL A 268 -5.36 24.01 5.05
N GLY A 269 -4.70 23.58 6.13
CA GLY A 269 -5.35 23.42 7.44
C GLY A 269 -5.27 24.68 8.29
N ALA A 270 -6.14 24.77 9.28
CA ALA A 270 -6.20 25.90 10.22
C ALA A 270 -4.88 26.12 10.98
N ASN A 271 -4.14 25.04 11.27
CA ASN A 271 -2.85 25.11 11.96
C ASN A 271 -1.65 25.42 11.04
N SER A 272 -1.88 25.71 9.75
CA SER A 272 -0.80 25.93 8.80
C SER A 272 0.02 27.18 9.12
N GLY A 273 1.35 27.02 9.19
CA GLY A 273 2.29 28.13 9.28
C GLY A 273 2.44 28.95 7.99
N ARG A 274 1.80 28.53 6.88
CA ARG A 274 1.92 29.17 5.58
C ARG A 274 1.43 30.63 5.63
N ARG A 275 2.27 31.56 5.17
CA ARG A 275 1.89 32.96 4.96
C ARG A 275 1.15 33.07 3.64
N VAL A 276 0.00 33.73 3.68
CA VAL A 276 -0.86 33.96 2.51
C VAL A 276 -1.29 35.41 2.48
N LYS A 277 -1.63 35.89 1.29
CA LYS A 277 -2.20 37.22 1.09
C LYS A 277 -3.70 37.16 1.39
N TRP A 278 -4.15 38.08 2.23
CA TRP A 278 -5.55 38.24 2.63
C TRP A 278 -6.11 39.53 2.04
N ARG A 279 -7.42 39.56 1.83
CA ARG A 279 -8.19 40.71 1.38
C ARG A 279 -9.48 40.79 2.20
N CYS A 280 -9.65 41.85 2.99
CA CYS A 280 -10.88 42.05 3.76
C CYS A 280 -12.00 42.59 2.86
N ARG A 281 -13.21 42.69 3.41
CA ARG A 281 -14.39 43.22 2.70
C ARG A 281 -14.19 44.67 2.24
N SER A 282 -13.47 45.49 3.01
CA SER A 282 -13.11 46.87 2.64
C SER A 282 -12.01 46.98 1.58
N GLY A 283 -11.50 45.85 1.08
CA GLY A 283 -10.51 45.82 0.00
C GLY A 283 -9.06 45.93 0.45
N HIS A 284 -8.78 46.17 1.73
CA HIS A 284 -7.42 46.17 2.27
C HIS A 284 -6.74 44.82 2.08
N ARG A 285 -5.45 44.85 1.74
CA ARG A 285 -4.64 43.64 1.53
C ARG A 285 -3.49 43.57 2.51
N TRP A 286 -3.28 42.42 3.14
CA TRP A 286 -2.14 42.18 4.01
C TRP A 286 -1.64 40.74 3.87
N GLU A 287 -0.52 40.43 4.50
CA GLU A 287 0.03 39.09 4.56
C GLU A 287 0.15 38.63 6.01
N ALA A 288 -0.35 37.43 6.29
CA ALA A 288 -0.25 36.82 7.61
C ALA A 288 -0.23 35.28 7.51
N PRO A 289 0.38 34.57 8.48
CA PRO A 289 0.25 33.12 8.61
C PRO A 289 -1.20 32.71 8.89
N ILE A 290 -1.65 31.60 8.30
CA ILE A 290 -3.00 31.05 8.55
C ILE A 290 -3.21 30.75 10.04
N ARG A 291 -2.27 30.03 10.68
CA ARG A 291 -2.37 29.70 12.11
C ARG A 291 -2.54 30.91 13.01
N ALA A 292 -1.89 32.04 12.68
CA ALA A 292 -1.95 33.24 13.50
C ALA A 292 -3.32 33.92 13.43
N ARG A 293 -3.95 33.87 12.25
CA ARG A 293 -5.32 34.35 12.04
C ARG A 293 -6.34 33.53 12.82
N VAL A 294 -6.13 32.21 12.87
CA VAL A 294 -7.02 31.27 13.59
C VAL A 294 -6.86 31.41 15.11
N THR A 295 -5.63 31.34 15.62
CA THR A 295 -5.41 31.25 17.08
C THR A 295 -5.47 32.60 17.80
N LYS A 296 -5.06 33.69 17.14
CA LYS A 296 -5.03 35.02 17.76
C LYS A 296 -6.23 35.90 17.39
N GLY A 297 -7.09 35.44 16.47
CA GLY A 297 -8.23 36.22 15.98
C GLY A 297 -7.86 37.54 15.32
N LEU A 298 -6.60 37.73 14.89
CA LEU A 298 -6.12 39.02 14.38
C LEU A 298 -6.84 39.36 13.07
N GLY A 299 -7.63 40.44 13.09
CA GLY A 299 -8.41 40.95 11.97
C GLY A 299 -7.56 41.63 10.89
N CYS A 300 -8.22 42.44 10.07
CA CYS A 300 -7.53 43.26 9.09
C CYS A 300 -6.79 44.38 9.82
N PRO A 301 -5.45 44.49 9.73
CA PRO A 301 -4.70 45.46 10.53
C PRO A 301 -5.03 46.92 10.16
N TYR A 302 -5.57 47.14 8.96
CA TYR A 302 -6.03 48.45 8.50
C TYR A 302 -7.41 48.81 9.08
N CYS A 303 -8.33 47.83 9.18
CA CYS A 303 -9.63 48.03 9.81
C CYS A 303 -9.50 48.19 11.33
N ASP A 304 -8.57 47.47 11.93
CA ASP A 304 -8.31 47.49 13.38
C ASP A 304 -7.45 48.70 13.81
N GLY A 305 -7.06 49.59 12.88
CA GLY A 305 -6.25 50.79 13.17
C GLY A 305 -4.78 50.52 13.52
N THR A 306 -4.33 49.27 13.51
CA THR A 306 -2.94 48.89 13.82
C THR A 306 -1.95 49.16 12.68
N ARG A 307 -2.45 49.46 11.47
CA ARG A 307 -1.67 49.93 10.32
C ARG A 307 -2.40 51.08 9.63
N ALA A 308 -1.64 52.13 9.28
CA ALA A 308 -2.14 53.21 8.43
C ALA A 308 -2.41 52.71 7.00
N VAL A 309 -3.53 53.14 6.43
CA VAL A 309 -3.80 53.02 5.00
C VAL A 309 -2.90 54.03 4.29
N ARG A 310 -2.09 53.60 3.31
CA ARG A 310 -1.36 54.54 2.45
C ARG A 310 -2.31 55.02 1.37
N GLU A 311 -2.50 56.33 1.29
CA GLU A 311 -3.22 57.03 0.21
C GLU A 311 -2.58 56.76 -1.16
#